data_AF-A0A7K0YEI2-F1
#
_entry.id   AF-A0A7K0YEI2-F1
#
_cell.length_a   1.000
_cell.length_b   1.000
_cell.length_c   1.000
_cell.angle_alpha   90.00
_cell.angle_beta   90.00
_cell.angle_gamma   90.00
#
_symmetry.space_group_name_H-M   'P 1'
#
loop_
_entity.id
_entity.type
_entity.pdbx_description
1 polymer ?
#
loop_
_entity_poly.entity_id
_entity_poly.type
_entity_poly.pdbx_seq_one_letter_code
_entity_poly.pdbx_strand_id
1 'polypeptide(L)' 'MQGFGTLLFMWGCLDWIMSGSGTDVYYDWFGIYLPDAIYNYSHWIAMGMGSMIFAAGSQNK' A
#
# COMPACT_ATOMS: atom_id res chain seq x y z
N MET A 1 1.54 0.85 17.01
CA MET A 1 1.25 0.03 15.81
C MET A 1 0.09 0.58 14.97
N GLN A 2 -0.97 1.15 15.55
CA GLN A 2 -2.07 1.79 14.80
C GLN A 2 -1.62 2.82 13.76
N GLY A 3 -0.77 3.79 14.15
CA GLY A 3 -0.33 4.83 13.20
C GLY A 3 0.43 4.28 11.99
N PHE A 4 1.19 3.20 12.17
CA PHE A 4 1.89 2.54 11.07
C PHE A 4 0.94 1.83 10.11
N GLY A 5 -0.11 1.19 10.65
CA GLY A 5 -1.16 0.57 9.85
C GLY A 5 -1.98 1.58 9.05
N THR A 6 -2.32 2.73 9.65
CA THR A 6 -3.01 3.82 8.95
C THR A 6 -2.17 4.39 7.81
N LEU A 7 -0.86 4.60 8.04
CA LEU A 7 0.05 5.08 6.99
C LEU A 7 0.18 4.09 5.83
N LEU A 8 0.29 2.79 6.13
CA LEU A 8 0.36 1.75 5.09
C LEU A 8 -0.94 1.65 4.29
N PHE A 9 -2.08 1.82 4.96
CA PHE A 9 -3.39 1.84 4.31
C PHE A 9 -3.53 3.04 3.38
N MET A 10 -3.19 4.23 3.86
CA MET A 10 -3.17 5.45 3.04
C MET A 10 -2.19 5.34 1.87
N TRP A 11 -1.04 4.67 2.07
CA TRP A 11 -0.09 4.37 1.02
C TRP A 11 -0.71 3.51 -0.09
N GLY A 12 -1.43 2.44 0.28
CA GLY A 12 -2.15 1.62 -0.69
C GLY A 12 -3.23 2.41 -1.47
N CYS A 13 -3.93 3.34 -0.82
CA CYS A 13 -4.85 4.26 -1.51
C CYS A 13 -4.14 5.16 -2.52
N LEU A 14 -2.98 5.70 -2.17
CA LEU A 14 -2.19 6.53 -3.06
C LEU A 14 -1.70 5.72 -4.27
N ASP A 15 -1.16 4.52 -4.03
CA ASP A 15 -0.68 3.62 -5.08
C ASP A 15 -1.81 3.26 -6.07
N TRP A 16 -3.02 3.04 -5.56
CA TRP A 16 -4.19 2.75 -6.41
C TRP A 16 -4.60 3.93 -7.30
N ILE A 17 -4.64 5.15 -6.76
CA ILE A 17 -5.01 6.36 -7.52
C ILE A 17 -3.96 6.67 -8.59
N MET A 18 -2.68 6.52 -8.23
CA MET A 18 -1.55 6.77 -9.11
C MET A 18 -1.48 5.73 -10.23
N SER A 19 -1.66 4.45 -9.90
CA SER A 19 -1.74 3.37 -10.89
C SER A 19 -2.91 3.57 -11.86
N GLY A 20 -4.07 4.02 -11.37
CA GLY A 20 -5.21 4.40 -12.21
C GLY A 20 -4.95 5.60 -13.14
N SER A 21 -3.94 6.42 -12.83
CA SER A 21 -3.48 7.54 -13.65
C SER A 21 -2.32 7.18 -14.58
N GLY A 22 -1.90 5.90 -14.60
CA GLY A 22 -0.78 5.40 -15.40
C GLY A 22 0.60 5.62 -14.79
N THR A 23 0.67 6.04 -13.52
CA THR A 23 1.92 6.24 -12.78
C THR A 23 2.27 4.98 -12.00
N ASP A 24 3.45 4.43 -12.21
CA ASP A 24 3.96 3.34 -11.39
C ASP A 24 4.72 3.93 -10.21
N VAL A 25 4.08 4.00 -9.04
CA VAL A 25 4.70 4.60 -7.85
C VAL A 25 6.01 3.90 -7.48
N TYR A 26 6.12 2.59 -7.69
CA TYR A 26 7.33 1.85 -7.34
C TYR A 26 8.45 2.09 -8.33
N TYR A 27 8.14 2.11 -9.63
CA TYR A 27 9.12 2.36 -10.66
C TYR A 27 9.48 3.85 -10.78
N ASP A 28 8.50 4.74 -10.85
CA ASP A 28 8.69 6.17 -11.09
C ASP A 28 9.29 6.90 -9.88
N TRP A 29 8.99 6.47 -8.65
CA TRP A 29 9.50 7.15 -7.44
C TRP A 29 10.72 6.45 -6.84
N PHE A 30 10.73 5.11 -6.85
CA PHE A 30 11.78 4.34 -6.20
C PHE A 30 12.72 3.63 -7.19
N GLY A 31 12.43 3.65 -8.49
CA GLY A 31 13.22 2.94 -9.51
C GLY A 31 13.13 1.42 -9.39
N ILE A 32 12.15 0.89 -8.65
CA ILE A 32 11.99 -0.54 -8.40
C ILE A 32 11.04 -1.10 -9.44
N TYR A 33 11.55 -1.98 -10.30
CA TYR A 33 10.72 -2.70 -11.24
C TYR A 33 9.96 -3.83 -10.54
N LEU A 34 8.63 -3.73 -10.48
CA LEU A 34 7.79 -4.83 -10.05
C LEU A 34 7.29 -5.61 -11.28
N PRO A 35 7.28 -6.95 -11.21
CA PRO A 35 6.56 -7.75 -12.19
C PRO A 35 5.08 -7.34 -12.25
N ASP A 36 4.49 -7.32 -13.45
CA ASP A 36 3.07 -6.92 -13.66
C ASP A 36 2.08 -7.69 -12.76
N ALA A 37 2.41 -8.94 -12.45
CA ALA A 37 1.63 -9.78 -11.55
C ALA A 37 1.60 -9.26 -10.11
N ILE A 38 2.64 -8.57 -9.64
CA ILE A 38 2.69 -7.99 -8.29
C ILE A 38 2.19 -6.55 -8.32
N TYR A 39 2.53 -5.78 -9.36
CA TYR A 39 2.08 -4.39 -9.54
C TYR A 39 0.55 -4.26 -9.51
N ASN A 40 -0.18 -5.14 -10.19
CA ASN A 40 -1.65 -5.12 -10.19
C ASN A 40 -2.30 -5.44 -8.83
N TYR A 41 -1.53 -5.98 -7.87
CA TYR A 41 -2.01 -6.27 -6.53
C TYR A 41 -1.32 -5.45 -5.43
N SER A 42 -0.29 -4.64 -5.76
CA SER A 42 0.54 -3.93 -4.78
C SER A 42 -0.29 -3.01 -3.89
N HIS A 43 -1.23 -2.29 -4.49
CA HIS A 43 -2.15 -1.37 -3.83
C HIS A 43 -3.08 -2.12 -2.86
N TRP A 44 -3.62 -3.27 -3.29
CA TRP A 44 -4.47 -4.12 -2.44
C TRP A 44 -3.70 -4.76 -1.30
N ILE A 45 -2.45 -5.17 -1.54
CA ILE A 45 -1.56 -5.72 -0.52
C ILE A 45 -1.23 -4.64 0.52
N ALA A 46 -0.91 -3.42 0.09
CA ALA A 46 -0.63 -2.30 0.99
C ALA A 46 -1.85 -1.91 1.84
N MET A 47 -3.04 -1.81 1.23
CA MET A 47 -4.29 -1.57 1.96
C MET A 47 -4.62 -2.71 2.93
N GLY A 48 -4.54 -3.96 2.47
CA GLY A 48 -4.83 -5.15 3.26
C GLY A 48 -3.93 -5.25 4.49
N MET A 49 -2.61 -5.18 4.27
CA MET A 49 -1.61 -5.20 5.34
C MET A 49 -1.76 -4.01 6.28
N GLY A 50 -2.04 -2.81 5.76
CA GLY A 50 -2.29 -1.62 6.56
C GLY A 50 -3.49 -1.76 7.49
N SER A 51 -4.61 -2.27 6.98
CA SER A 51 -5.82 -2.52 7.77
C SER A 51 -5.60 -3.58 8.85
N MET A 52 -4.86 -4.66 8.55
CA MET A 52 -4.52 -5.70 9.52
C MET A 52 -3.61 -5.18 10.64
N ILE A 53 -2.57 -4.41 10.30
CA ILE A 53 -1.65 -3.79 11.28
C ILE A 53 -2.39 -2.76 12.13
N PHE A 54 -3.30 -2.00 11.53
CA PHE A 54 -4.15 -1.05 12.26
C PHE A 54 -5.04 -1.78 13.27
N ALA A 55 -5.73 -2.83 12.84
CA ALA A 55 -6.60 -3.66 13.69
C ALA A 55 -5.83 -4.35 14.81
N ALA A 56 -4.68 -4.97 14.50
CA ALA A 56 -3.79 -5.59 15.49
C ALA A 56 -3.26 -4.57 16.51
N GLY A 57 -2.95 -3.35 16.07
CA GLY A 57 -2.56 -2.26 16.96
C GLY A 57 -3.72 -1.73 17.82
N SER A 58 -4.97 -1.94 17.40
CA SER A 58 -6.17 -1.52 18.14
C SER A 58 -6.58 -2.52 19.21
N GLN A 59 -6.35 -3.82 18.98
CA GLN A 59 -6.66 -4.87 19.96
C GLN A 59 -5.64 -4.96 21.11
N ASN A 60 -4.46 -4.35 20.95
CA ASN A 60 -3.42 -4.29 21.98
C ASN A 60 -3.53 -3.04 22.88
N LYS A 61 -4.66 -2.33 22.88
CA LYS A 61 -4.94 -1.16 23.73
C LYS A 61 -5.96 -1.48 24.80
#